data_AF-A0A1H7DL62-F1
#
_entry.id   AF-A0A1H7DL62-F1
#
_cell.length_a   1.000
_cell.length_b   1.000
_cell.length_c   1.000
_cell.angle_alpha   90.00
_cell.angle_beta   90.00
_cell.angle_gamma   90.00
#
_symmetry.space_group_name_H-M   'P 1'
#
loop_
_entity.id
_entity.type
_entity.pdbx_description
1 polymer ?
#
loop_
_entity_poly.entity_id
_entity_poly.type
_entity_poly.pdbx_seq_one_letter_code
_entity_poly.pdbx_strand_id
1 'polypeptide(L)'
;MIHRVPVPRVDEIDTGLRLRHPDVQLAFADAQHPRTVLNEVSDSIKKDIPYWQTEGVAVAAVAPRADGSGVMVMVDQATADLAAAMRERYEFPNIELTQGEIAPA
;
A
#
# COMPACT_ATOMS: atom_id res chain seq x y z
N MET A 1 -6.15 -38.17 2.58
CA MET A 1 -6.92 -37.25 3.44
C MET A 1 -6.09 -35.98 3.58
N ILE A 2 -6.54 -34.86 3.01
CA ILE A 2 -5.83 -33.57 3.15
C ILE A 2 -6.44 -32.89 4.37
N HIS A 3 -5.69 -32.85 5.46
CA HIS A 3 -6.06 -32.08 6.65
C HIS A 3 -5.75 -30.61 6.39
N ARG A 4 -6.78 -29.76 6.41
CA ARG A 4 -6.60 -28.30 6.40
C ARG A 4 -6.50 -27.83 7.84
N VAL A 5 -5.50 -27.00 8.14
CA VAL A 5 -5.47 -26.21 9.37
C VAL A 5 -6.63 -25.22 9.29
N PRO A 6 -7.54 -25.15 10.27
CA PRO A 6 -8.57 -24.13 10.29
C PRO A 6 -7.89 -22.76 10.29
N VAL A 7 -8.12 -21.97 9.23
CA VAL A 7 -7.77 -20.55 9.28
C VAL A 7 -8.78 -19.92 10.24
N PRO A 8 -8.35 -19.31 11.35
CA PRO A 8 -9.28 -18.71 12.30
C PRO A 8 -10.09 -17.63 11.58
N ARG A 9 -11.38 -17.51 11.91
CA ARG A 9 -12.17 -16.37 11.42
C ARG A 9 -11.62 -15.08 12.02
N VAL A 10 -11.77 -13.94 11.33
CA VAL A 10 -11.31 -12.63 11.80
C VAL A 10 -11.76 -12.37 13.25
N ASP A 11 -13.02 -12.68 13.56
CA ASP A 11 -13.59 -12.55 14.91
C ASP A 11 -12.85 -13.37 15.99
N GLU A 12 -12.30 -14.53 15.64
CA GLU A 12 -11.54 -15.39 16.56
C GLU A 12 -10.14 -14.83 16.82
N ILE A 13 -9.53 -14.19 15.82
CA ILE A 13 -8.24 -13.49 15.95
C ILE A 13 -8.42 -12.27 16.85
N ASP A 14 -9.45 -11.46 16.58
CA ASP A 14 -9.77 -10.26 17.36
C ASP A 14 -10.05 -10.62 18.82
N THR A 15 -10.86 -11.65 19.04
CA THR A 15 -11.17 -12.16 20.39
C THR A 15 -9.90 -12.66 21.07
N GLY A 16 -9.08 -13.45 20.37
CA GLY A 16 -7.83 -13.98 20.90
C GLY A 16 -6.78 -12.90 21.22
N LEU A 17 -6.78 -11.77 20.50
CA LEU A 17 -5.92 -10.63 20.77
C LEU A 17 -6.40 -9.83 21.98
N ARG A 18 -7.71 -9.58 22.09
CA ARG A 18 -8.30 -8.92 23.27
C ARG A 18 -8.07 -9.72 24.55
N LEU A 19 -8.18 -11.05 24.49
CA LEU A 19 -7.92 -11.93 25.63
C LEU A 19 -6.45 -11.91 26.08
N ARG A 20 -5.51 -11.78 25.13
CA ARG A 20 -4.07 -11.74 25.44
C ARG A 20 -3.58 -10.39 25.93
N HIS A 21 -4.28 -9.31 25.56
CA HIS A 21 -3.90 -7.94 25.87
C HIS A 21 -5.09 -7.16 26.45
N PRO A 22 -5.61 -7.54 27.63
CA PRO A 22 -6.82 -6.93 28.19
C PRO A 22 -6.64 -5.44 28.54
N ASP A 23 -5.40 -5.02 28.81
CA ASP A 23 -5.06 -3.65 29.20
C ASP A 23 -4.78 -2.73 28.00
N VAL A 24 -4.77 -3.26 26.77
CA VAL A 24 -4.52 -2.48 25.55
C VAL A 24 -5.83 -2.27 24.81
N GLN A 25 -6.14 -1.00 24.49
CA GLN A 25 -7.30 -0.69 23.69
C GLN A 25 -7.04 -1.04 22.22
N LEU A 26 -7.62 -2.16 21.77
CA LEU A 26 -7.49 -2.65 20.39
C LEU A 26 -8.69 -2.19 19.55
N ALA A 27 -8.41 -1.49 18.45
CA ALA A 27 -9.38 -1.15 17.41
C ALA A 27 -9.06 -1.96 16.15
N PHE A 28 -10.05 -2.69 15.65
CA PHE A 28 -9.96 -3.44 14.40
C PHE A 28 -10.80 -2.73 13.36
N ALA A 29 -10.25 -2.59 12.15
CA ALA A 29 -10.93 -1.97 11.03
C ALA A 29 -10.62 -2.77 9.77
N ASP A 30 -11.64 -2.96 8.94
CA ASP A 30 -11.47 -3.56 7.64
C ASP A 30 -10.70 -2.61 6.71
N ALA A 31 -9.73 -3.16 5.99
CA ALA A 31 -9.03 -2.42 4.95
C ALA A 31 -9.98 -2.10 3.79
N GLN A 32 -9.85 -0.90 3.22
CA GLN A 32 -10.63 -0.51 2.04
C GLN A 32 -10.30 -1.38 0.82
N HIS A 33 -9.03 -1.77 0.68
CA HIS A 33 -8.55 -2.59 -0.44
C HIS A 33 -7.86 -3.86 0.06
N PRO A 34 -8.08 -5.02 -0.62
CA PRO A 34 -7.31 -6.23 -0.34
C PRO A 34 -5.81 -6.02 -0.54
N ARG A 35 -4.99 -6.66 0.29
CA ARG A 35 -3.52 -6.56 0.20
C ARG A 35 -2.97 -7.00 -1.16
N THR A 36 -3.62 -7.97 -1.82
CA THR A 36 -3.24 -8.44 -3.16
C THR A 36 -3.37 -7.33 -4.20
N VAL A 37 -4.48 -6.61 -4.22
CA VAL A 37 -4.72 -5.47 -5.13
C VAL A 37 -3.67 -4.38 -4.92
N LEU A 38 -3.40 -4.02 -3.66
CA LEU A 38 -2.40 -2.99 -3.36
C LEU A 38 -0.98 -3.41 -3.76
N ASN A 39 -0.64 -4.70 -3.63
CA ASN A 39 0.64 -5.23 -4.09
C ASN A 39 0.74 -5.21 -5.63
N GLU A 40 -0.32 -5.61 -6.34
CA GLU A 40 -0.36 -5.60 -7.81
C GLU A 40 -0.14 -4.20 -8.39
N VAL A 41 -0.82 -3.18 -7.83
CA VAL A 41 -0.63 -1.78 -8.21
C VAL A 41 0.80 -1.34 -7.88
N SER A 42 1.29 -1.63 -6.67
CA SER A 42 2.66 -1.26 -6.27
C SER A 42 3.72 -1.87 -7.18
N ASP A 43 3.57 -3.14 -7.57
CA ASP A 43 4.50 -3.83 -8.44
C ASP A 43 4.43 -3.32 -9.88
N SER A 44 3.25 -2.91 -10.35
CA SER A 44 3.08 -2.26 -11.65
C SER A 44 3.78 -0.90 -11.69
N ILE A 45 3.64 -0.08 -10.65
CA ILE A 45 4.37 1.19 -10.53
C ILE A 45 5.89 0.96 -10.49
N LYS A 46 6.36 -0.04 -9.71
CA LYS A 46 7.79 -0.36 -9.64
C LYS A 46 8.38 -0.79 -10.98
N LYS A 47 7.65 -1.56 -11.78
CA LYS A 47 8.07 -1.97 -13.13
C LYS A 47 8.21 -0.76 -14.07
N ASP A 48 7.38 0.25 -13.87
CA ASP A 48 7.35 1.48 -14.67
C ASP A 48 8.29 2.57 -14.17
N ILE A 49 9.10 2.33 -13.12
CA ILE A 49 10.10 3.31 -12.66
C ILE A 49 10.98 3.84 -13.82
N PRO A 50 11.49 3.00 -14.75
CA PRO A 50 12.25 3.51 -15.90
C PRO A 50 11.44 4.43 -16.81
N TYR A 51 10.14 4.19 -16.99
CA TYR A 51 9.26 5.08 -17.75
C TYR A 51 9.13 6.44 -17.07
N TRP A 52 8.86 6.46 -15.76
CA TRP A 52 8.78 7.71 -15.01
C TRP A 52 10.09 8.50 -15.02
N GLN A 53 11.23 7.82 -14.96
CA GLN A 53 12.54 8.45 -15.11
C GLN A 53 12.71 9.13 -16.48
N THR A 54 12.23 8.51 -17.57
CA THR A 54 12.25 9.15 -18.91
C THR A 54 11.32 10.35 -19.01
N GLU A 55 10.26 10.39 -18.20
CA GLU A 55 9.35 11.53 -18.06
C GLU A 55 9.87 12.59 -17.05
N GLY A 56 11.09 12.43 -16.53
CA GLY A 56 11.71 13.38 -15.61
C GLY A 56 11.22 13.27 -14.16
N VAL A 57 10.59 12.15 -13.79
CA VAL A 57 10.08 11.87 -12.45
C VAL A 57 10.98 10.86 -11.75
N ALA A 58 11.60 11.26 -10.64
CA ALA A 58 12.44 10.35 -9.87
C ALA A 58 11.61 9.67 -8.77
N VAL A 59 11.30 8.39 -8.98
CA VAL A 59 10.58 7.56 -8.00
C VAL A 59 11.57 6.92 -7.03
N ALA A 60 11.43 7.25 -5.74
CA ALA A 60 12.32 6.83 -4.68
C ALA A 60 11.82 5.58 -3.94
N ALA A 61 10.51 5.47 -3.73
CA ALA A 61 9.90 4.32 -3.07
C ALA A 61 8.45 4.14 -3.49
N VAL A 62 7.96 2.90 -3.44
CA VAL A 62 6.57 2.53 -3.71
C VAL A 62 6.14 1.49 -2.68
N ALA A 63 5.07 1.75 -1.94
CA ALA A 63 4.56 0.82 -0.94
C ALA A 63 3.04 0.91 -0.74
N PRO A 64 2.36 -0.23 -0.49
CA PRO A 64 1.02 -0.23 0.07
C PRO A 64 0.98 0.52 1.41
N ARG A 65 -0.06 1.32 1.64
CA ARG A 65 -0.33 1.88 2.97
C ARG A 65 -0.73 0.77 3.94
N ALA A 66 -0.22 0.84 5.17
CA ALA A 66 -0.45 -0.20 6.18
C ALA A 66 -1.93 -0.31 6.60
N ASP A 67 -2.67 0.80 6.51
CA ASP A 67 -4.12 0.90 6.78
C ASP A 67 -4.97 0.31 5.63
N GLY A 68 -4.36 -0.10 4.51
CA GLY A 68 -5.05 -0.65 3.35
C GLY A 68 -5.85 0.38 2.53
N SER A 69 -5.65 1.68 2.77
CA SER A 69 -6.37 2.75 2.06
C SER A 69 -5.86 3.03 0.66
N GLY A 70 -4.63 2.60 0.31
CA GLY A 70 -4.06 2.88 -1.00
C GLY A 70 -2.58 2.52 -1.14
N VAL A 71 -1.94 3.13 -2.15
CA VAL A 71 -0.50 3.01 -2.43
C VAL A 71 0.15 4.38 -2.28
N MET A 72 1.25 4.42 -1.54
CA MET A 72 2.11 5.59 -1.41
C MET A 72 3.29 5.48 -2.37
N VAL A 73 3.56 6.56 -3.09
CA VAL A 73 4.70 6.69 -4.00
C VAL A 73 5.52 7.90 -3.55
N MET A 74 6.78 7.65 -3.19
CA MET A 74 7.72 8.70 -2.83
C MET A 74 8.43 9.18 -4.10
N VAL A 75 8.37 10.47 -4.36
CA VAL A 75 8.98 11.13 -5.52
C VAL A 75 9.80 12.35 -5.09
N ASP A 76 10.68 12.82 -5.97
CA ASP A 76 11.45 14.05 -5.76
C ASP A 76 10.59 15.31 -5.80
N GLN A 77 9.57 15.35 -6.66
CA GLN A 77 8.63 16.46 -6.83
C GLN A 77 7.18 15.95 -6.88
N ALA A 78 6.46 16.03 -5.75
CA ALA A 78 5.06 15.62 -5.69
C ALA A 78 4.15 16.76 -6.17
N THR A 79 3.54 16.62 -7.34
CA THR A 79 2.57 17.58 -7.88
C THR A 79 1.18 16.96 -8.04
N ALA A 80 0.14 17.79 -8.06
CA ALA A 80 -1.23 17.33 -8.27
C ALA A 80 -1.41 16.70 -9.66
N ASP A 81 -0.76 17.26 -10.70
CA ASP A 81 -0.81 16.75 -12.06
C ASP A 81 -0.13 15.40 -12.19
N LEU A 82 1.03 15.21 -11.54
CA LEU A 82 1.70 13.91 -11.48
C LEU A 82 0.85 12.87 -10.75
N ALA A 83 0.22 13.26 -9.64
CA ALA A 83 -0.67 12.37 -8.90
C ALA A 83 -1.87 11.96 -9.77
N ALA A 84 -2.45 12.89 -10.53
CA ALA A 84 -3.53 12.60 -11.47
C ALA A 84 -3.07 11.65 -12.59
N ALA A 85 -1.91 11.93 -13.21
CA ALA A 85 -1.35 11.10 -14.27
C ALA A 85 -1.05 9.67 -13.81
N MET A 86 -0.50 9.49 -12.59
CA MET A 86 -0.29 8.15 -12.03
C MET A 86 -1.62 7.43 -11.78
N ARG A 87 -2.61 8.09 -11.18
CA ARG A 87 -3.94 7.48 -10.93
C ARG A 87 -4.63 7.07 -12.23
N GLU A 88 -4.51 7.88 -13.28
CA GLU A 88 -5.03 7.58 -14.60
C GLU A 88 -4.32 6.37 -15.22
N ARG A 89 -2.99 6.37 -15.24
CA ARG A 89 -2.19 5.29 -15.85
C ARG A 89 -2.44 3.92 -15.21
N TYR A 90 -2.60 3.87 -13.89
CA TYR A 90 -2.79 2.62 -13.15
C TYR A 90 -4.26 2.30 -12.87
N GLU A 91 -5.19 3.13 -13.36
CA GLU A 91 -6.64 3.02 -13.12
C GLU A 91 -6.96 2.86 -11.61
N PHE A 92 -6.17 3.51 -10.75
CA PHE A 92 -6.26 3.36 -9.30
C PHE A 92 -6.31 4.73 -8.62
N PRO A 93 -7.48 5.16 -8.10
CA PRO A 93 -7.65 6.52 -7.57
C PRO A 93 -6.91 6.75 -6.25
N ASN A 94 -6.60 5.68 -5.49
CA ASN A 94 -5.96 5.76 -4.17
C ASN A 94 -4.42 5.69 -4.24
N ILE A 95 -3.83 6.39 -5.22
CA ILE A 95 -2.39 6.67 -5.24
C ILE A 95 -2.14 8.02 -4.58
N GLU A 96 -1.25 8.03 -3.60
CA GLU A 96 -0.79 9.23 -2.90
C GLU A 96 0.68 9.46 -3.18
N LEU A 97 1.03 10.70 -3.56
CA LEU A 97 2.42 11.09 -3.74
C LEU A 97 2.94 11.77 -2.49
N THR A 98 4.10 11.35 -2.04
CA THR A 98 4.86 12.01 -0.98
C THR A 98 6.17 12.50 -1.53
N GLN A 99 6.55 13.72 -1.17
CA GLN A 99 7.87 14.24 -1.53
C GLN A 99 8.91 13.71 -0.53
N GLY A 100 10.02 13.18 -1.04
CA GLY A 100 11.12 12.67 -0.22
C GLY A 100 12.48 12.90 -0.85
N GLU A 101 13.51 12.94 -0.02
CA GLU A 101 14.90 13.08 -0.47
C GLU A 101 15.38 11.75 -1.05
N ILE A 102 15.84 11.77 -2.30
CA ILE A 102 16.43 10.59 -2.94
C ILE A 102 17.89 10.54 -2.53
N ALA A 103 18.24 9.62 -1.63
CA ALA A 103 19.64 9.40 -1.29
C ALA A 103 20.40 9.00 -2.56
N PRO A 104 21.56 9.62 -2.86
CA PRO A 104 22.38 9.18 -3.98
C PRO A 104 22.85 7.73 -3.75
N ALA A 105 22.80 6.94 -4.82
CA ALA A 105 23.24 5.54 -4.85
C ALA A 105 24.77 5.41 -4.71
#